data_AF-A0A8J6A7F2-F1
#
_entry.id   AF-A0A8J6A7F2-F1
#
_cell.length_a   1.000
_cell.length_b   1.000
_cell.length_c   1.000
_cell.angle_alpha   90.00
_cell.angle_beta   90.00
_cell.angle_gamma   90.00
#
_symmetry.space_group_name_H-M   'P 1'
#
loop_
_entity.id
_entity.type
_entity.pdbx_description
1 polymer ?
#
loop_
_entity_poly.entity_id
_entity_poly.type
_entity_poly.pdbx_seq_one_letter_code
_entity_poly.pdbx_strand_id
1 'polypeptide(L)'
;PQSYDPVDPGDFEGLLMTHLSGLDEELAQELGDFTQDDLDVVFTPKECRTLQPSLPEEGVELDPHVRDCVQTYVREWLIVNQK
;
A
#
# COMPACT_ATOMS: atom_id res chain seq x y z
N PRO A 1 7.48 43.84 -0.95
CA PRO A 1 6.68 42.60 -0.81
C PRO A 1 5.45 42.88 0.05
N GLN A 2 4.24 42.71 -0.51
CA GLN A 2 3.02 42.81 0.28
C GLN A 2 3.02 41.65 1.28
N SER A 3 3.11 41.96 2.57
CA SER A 3 2.96 40.98 3.64
C SER A 3 1.52 40.49 3.62
N TYR A 4 1.33 39.18 3.46
CA TYR A 4 0.00 38.59 3.57
C TYR A 4 -0.38 38.58 5.06
N ASP A 5 -1.51 39.18 5.42
CA ASP A 5 -2.05 39.04 6.77
C ASP A 5 -2.58 37.61 6.93
N PRO A 6 -2.17 36.88 7.98
CA PRO A 6 -2.66 35.53 8.22
C PRO A 6 -4.17 35.56 8.44
N VAL A 7 -4.90 34.87 7.57
CA VAL A 7 -6.33 34.61 7.77
C VAL A 7 -6.49 33.42 8.70
N ASP A 8 -7.46 33.52 9.61
CA ASP A 8 -7.81 32.41 10.49
C ASP A 8 -8.37 31.26 9.63
N PRO A 9 -7.84 30.02 9.76
CA PRO A 9 -8.41 28.89 9.05
C PRO A 9 -9.88 28.72 9.44
N GLY A 10 -10.73 28.59 8.43
CA GLY A 10 -12.16 28.35 8.67
C GLY A 10 -12.38 27.05 9.47
N ASP A 11 -13.43 27.04 10.29
CA ASP A 11 -13.86 25.85 11.05
C ASP A 11 -14.41 24.78 10.10
N PHE A 12 -13.51 23.94 9.61
CA PHE A 12 -13.82 22.87 8.69
C PHE A 12 -14.71 21.80 9.34
N GLU A 13 -14.52 21.54 10.64
CA GLU A 13 -15.30 20.54 11.38
C GLU A 13 -16.75 20.98 11.53
N GLY A 14 -16.99 22.25 11.90
CA GLY A 14 -18.33 22.83 11.95
C GLY A 14 -19.03 22.88 10.59
N LEU A 15 -18.29 23.18 9.51
CA LEU A 15 -18.80 23.14 8.14
C LEU A 15 -19.21 21.72 7.74
N LEU A 16 -18.34 20.73 7.99
CA LEU A 16 -18.65 19.31 7.74
C LEU A 16 -19.88 18.84 8.49
N MET A 17 -19.96 19.12 9.80
CA MET A 17 -21.12 18.75 10.63
C MET A 17 -22.42 19.34 10.10
N THR A 18 -22.39 20.60 9.64
CA THR A 18 -23.56 21.27 9.08
C THR A 18 -24.03 20.58 7.79
N HIS A 19 -23.10 20.24 6.90
CA HIS A 19 -23.43 19.54 5.66
C HIS A 19 -23.90 18.09 5.93
N LEU A 20 -23.21 17.35 6.79
CA LEU A 20 -23.56 15.98 7.15
C LEU A 20 -24.91 15.88 7.87
N SER A 21 -25.28 16.86 8.68
CA SER A 21 -26.58 16.90 9.39
C SER A 21 -27.79 17.04 8.46
N GLY A 22 -27.58 17.53 7.24
CA GLY A 22 -28.62 17.68 6.22
C GLY A 22 -28.41 16.77 5.01
N LEU A 23 -27.42 15.88 5.05
CA LEU A 23 -27.19 14.91 3.98
C LEU A 23 -28.28 13.84 4.01
N ASP A 24 -28.73 13.45 2.83
CA ASP A 24 -29.58 12.28 2.67
C ASP A 24 -28.85 11.04 3.20
N GLU A 25 -29.57 10.17 3.90
CA GLU A 25 -29.01 9.01 4.59
C GLU A 25 -28.31 8.07 3.59
N GLU A 26 -28.82 8.00 2.35
CA GLU A 26 -28.24 7.28 1.21
C GLU A 26 -26.90 7.88 0.76
N LEU A 27 -26.79 9.21 0.66
CA LEU A 27 -25.55 9.89 0.27
C LEU A 27 -24.49 9.87 1.40
N ALA A 28 -24.94 9.94 2.66
CA ALA A 28 -24.06 9.80 3.82
C ALA A 28 -23.47 8.39 3.89
N GLN A 29 -24.29 7.39 3.52
CA GLN A 29 -23.85 6.01 3.40
C GLN A 29 -22.88 5.83 2.23
N GLU A 30 -23.14 6.44 1.06
CA GLU A 30 -22.24 6.39 -0.11
C GLU A 30 -20.87 7.05 0.14
N LEU A 31 -20.82 8.14 0.92
CA LEU A 31 -19.57 8.79 1.35
C LEU A 31 -18.83 8.03 2.46
N GLY A 32 -19.57 7.26 3.28
CA GLY A 32 -19.04 6.42 4.35
C GLY A 32 -18.63 5.02 3.90
N ASP A 33 -19.12 4.58 2.73
CA ASP A 33 -18.70 3.36 2.03
C ASP A 33 -17.34 3.61 1.37
N PHE A 34 -16.32 3.89 2.19
CA PHE A 34 -14.97 3.55 1.79
C PHE A 34 -15.00 2.06 1.50
N THR A 35 -14.78 1.68 0.23
CA THR A 35 -14.61 0.28 -0.15
C THR A 35 -13.69 -0.31 0.89
N GLN A 36 -14.19 -1.32 1.62
CA GLN A 36 -13.36 -2.07 2.56
C GLN A 36 -12.04 -2.32 1.83
N ASP A 37 -10.91 -1.91 2.41
CA ASP A 37 -9.58 -2.09 1.81
C ASP A 37 -9.30 -3.59 1.69
N ASP A 38 -10.02 -4.24 0.77
CA ASP A 38 -10.05 -5.67 0.50
C ASP A 38 -8.85 -5.94 -0.39
N LEU A 39 -7.69 -5.73 0.21
CA LEU A 39 -6.40 -6.03 -0.36
C LEU A 39 -6.21 -7.54 -0.28
N ASP A 40 -6.23 -8.20 -1.44
CA ASP A 40 -5.86 -9.60 -1.57
C ASP A 40 -4.35 -9.70 -1.76
N VAL A 41 -3.70 -10.41 -0.84
CA VAL A 41 -2.25 -10.55 -0.81
C VAL A 41 -1.89 -12.01 -1.08
N VAL A 42 -1.30 -12.26 -2.24
CA VAL A 42 -1.00 -13.62 -2.71
C VAL A 42 0.48 -13.77 -2.98
N PHE A 43 1.08 -14.82 -2.40
CA PHE A 43 2.43 -15.24 -2.76
C PHE A 43 2.40 -16.10 -4.02
N THR A 44 3.13 -15.68 -5.04
CA THR A 44 3.21 -16.39 -6.33
C THR A 44 4.66 -16.75 -6.64
N PRO A 45 4.96 -18.01 -6.99
CA PRO A 45 6.29 -18.40 -7.43
C PRO A 45 6.78 -17.53 -8.59
N LYS A 46 8.07 -17.15 -8.56
CA LYS A 46 8.67 -16.43 -9.70
C LYS A 46 8.80 -17.36 -10.90
N GLU A 47 8.57 -16.82 -12.10
CA GLU A 47 8.78 -17.56 -13.34
C GLU A 47 10.27 -17.90 -13.51
N CYS A 48 10.58 -19.18 -13.68
CA CYS A 48 11.92 -19.68 -13.92
C CYS A 48 12.05 -20.13 -15.38
N ARG A 49 12.88 -19.43 -16.16
CA ARG A 49 13.10 -19.74 -17.59
C ARG A 49 14.13 -20.85 -17.83
N THR A 50 14.77 -21.32 -16.75
CA THR A 50 15.74 -22.43 -16.72
C THR A 50 15.10 -23.64 -16.02
N LEU A 51 15.79 -24.79 -16.04
CA LEU A 51 15.32 -26.01 -15.33
C LEU A 51 15.16 -25.78 -13.82
N GLN A 52 16.03 -24.94 -13.25
CA GLN A 52 16.02 -24.53 -11.84
C GLN A 52 16.68 -23.16 -11.67
N PRO A 53 16.42 -22.44 -10.57
CA PRO A 53 17.12 -21.19 -10.25
C PRO A 53 18.62 -21.41 -10.12
N SER A 54 19.42 -20.44 -10.59
CA SER A 54 20.87 -20.47 -10.41
C SER A 54 21.23 -20.06 -8.99
N LEU A 55 21.68 -21.02 -8.17
CA LEU A 55 22.10 -20.79 -6.79
C LEU A 55 23.61 -20.98 -6.63
N PRO A 56 24.23 -20.34 -5.62
CA PRO A 56 25.60 -20.67 -5.22
C PRO A 56 25.75 -22.14 -4.83
N GLU A 57 26.99 -22.63 -4.85
CA GLU A 57 27.31 -23.99 -4.39
C GLU A 57 26.88 -24.19 -2.92
N GLU A 58 26.30 -25.35 -2.65
CA GLU A 58 25.82 -25.71 -1.33
C GLU A 58 27.00 -25.87 -0.34
N GLY A 59 26.85 -25.32 0.86
CA GLY A 59 27.88 -25.39 1.91
C GLY A 59 28.99 -24.34 1.81
N VAL A 60 28.94 -23.44 0.83
CA VAL A 60 29.85 -22.27 0.77
C VAL A 60 29.39 -21.21 1.78
N GLU A 61 30.33 -20.74 2.61
CA GLU A 61 30.13 -19.57 3.48
C GLU A 61 29.98 -18.31 2.59
N LEU A 62 28.75 -17.81 2.49
CA LEU A 62 28.44 -16.58 1.76
C LEU A 62 28.59 -15.37 2.67
N ASP A 63 29.19 -14.31 2.13
CA ASP A 63 29.12 -12.99 2.73
C ASP A 63 27.65 -12.62 3.06
N PRO A 64 27.36 -11.95 4.19
CA PRO A 64 26.00 -11.60 4.58
C PRO A 64 25.18 -10.93 3.46
N HIS A 65 25.77 -10.01 2.70
CA HIS A 65 25.07 -9.32 1.62
C HIS A 65 24.69 -10.27 0.49
N VAL A 66 25.60 -11.18 0.12
CA VAL A 66 25.33 -12.19 -0.93
C VAL A 66 24.21 -13.12 -0.50
N ARG A 67 24.16 -13.48 0.78
CA ARG A 67 23.08 -14.29 1.36
C ARG A 67 21.72 -13.61 1.23
N ASP A 68 21.65 -12.32 1.54
CA ASP A 68 20.42 -11.52 1.41
C ASP A 68 19.99 -11.39 -0.06
N CYS A 69 20.95 -11.24 -0.98
CA CYS A 69 20.71 -11.22 -2.42
C CYS A 69 20.11 -12.55 -2.90
N VAL A 70 20.70 -13.68 -2.48
CA VAL A 70 20.22 -15.02 -2.81
C VAL A 70 18.80 -15.23 -2.25
N GLN A 71 18.56 -14.87 -1.00
CA GLN A 71 17.24 -14.97 -0.37
C GLN A 71 16.20 -14.15 -1.13
N THR A 72 16.56 -12.94 -1.55
CA THR A 72 15.68 -12.05 -2.33
C THR A 72 15.41 -12.60 -3.73
N TYR A 73 16.44 -13.16 -4.36
CA TYR A 73 16.33 -13.77 -5.69
C TYR A 73 15.33 -14.93 -5.70
N VAL A 74 15.40 -15.84 -4.71
CA VAL A 74 14.53 -17.03 -4.62
C VAL A 74 13.14 -16.76 -4.03
N ARG A 75 12.95 -15.62 -3.35
CA ARG A 75 11.67 -15.30 -2.70
C ARG A 75 10.52 -15.25 -3.72
N GLU A 76 9.34 -15.67 -3.31
CA GLU A 76 8.13 -15.52 -4.15
C GLU A 76 7.77 -14.04 -4.37
N TRP A 77 7.00 -13.77 -5.42
CA TRP A 77 6.36 -12.48 -5.60
C TRP A 77 5.27 -12.29 -4.56
N LEU A 78 5.21 -11.10 -3.97
CA LEU A 78 4.07 -10.66 -3.18
C LEU A 78 3.18 -9.81 -4.09
N ILE A 79 2.06 -10.39 -4.54
CA ILE A 79 1.09 -9.67 -5.37
C ILE A 79 0.04 -9.10 -4.44
N VAL A 80 -0.14 -7.78 -4.49
CA VAL A 80 -1.19 -7.07 -3.78
C VAL A 80 -2.22 -6.62 -4.80
N ASN A 81 -3.45 -7.14 -4.69
CA ASN A 81 -4.57 -6.77 -5.54
C ASN A 81 -5.60 -6.02 -4.71
N GLN A 82 -6.26 -5.05 -5.31
CA GLN A 82 -7.46 -4.42 -4.76
C GLN A 82 -8.67 -4.98 -5.52
N LYS A 83 -9.71 -5.37 -4.78
CA LYS A 83 -10.95 -5.91 -5.38
C LYS A 83 -11.91 -4.81 -5.84
#